data_AF-A0A2V5Z7M2-F1
#
_entry.id   AF-A0A2V5Z7M2-F1
#
_cell.length_a   1.000
_cell.length_b   1.000
_cell.length_c   1.000
_cell.angle_alpha   90.00
_cell.angle_beta   90.00
_cell.angle_gamma   90.00
#
_symmetry.space_group_name_H-M   'P 1'
#
loop_
_entity.id
_entity.type
_entity.pdbx_description
1 polymer ?
#
loop_
_entity_poly.entity_id
_entity_poly.type
_entity_poly.pdbx_seq_one_letter_code
_entity_poly.pdbx_strand_id
1 'polypeptide(L)'
;MALTTAIRLSDQEKLEALRRLDQFRQWHLLDEKRYCLVCGNLITGRQIQVAGGTRGNGPLRLSCPTERCNSIPMDWVLPTDEVLAKVERLAAEERKASALKPAAVTIGNGKTVRTDKAHNDIMSRLLKFAFAFKRYS
;
A
#
# COMPACT_ATOMS: atom_id res chain seq x y z
N MET A 1 -19.39 11.31 3.94
CA MET A 1 -17.95 10.97 3.81
C MET A 1 -17.49 11.47 2.45
N ALA A 2 -16.76 12.58 2.40
CA ALA A 2 -16.21 13.06 1.13
C ALA A 2 -15.09 12.12 0.70
N LEU A 3 -15.20 11.55 -0.49
CA LEU A 3 -14.10 10.80 -1.11
C LEU A 3 -13.01 11.83 -1.42
N THR A 4 -11.94 11.83 -0.62
CA THR A 4 -10.76 12.65 -0.91
C THR A 4 -10.11 12.09 -2.17
N THR A 5 -10.26 12.80 -3.28
CA THR A 5 -9.65 12.39 -4.56
C THR A 5 -8.13 12.55 -4.46
N ALA A 6 -7.40 11.49 -4.79
CA ALA A 6 -5.95 11.56 -4.92
C ALA A 6 -5.57 12.49 -6.07
N ILE A 7 -4.67 13.42 -5.81
CA ILE A 7 -4.17 14.37 -6.80
C ILE A 7 -2.99 13.72 -7.53
N ARG A 8 -2.94 13.88 -8.85
CA ARG A 8 -1.77 13.50 -9.64
C ARG A 8 -0.77 14.64 -9.60
N LEU A 9 0.35 14.40 -8.95
CA LEU A 9 1.51 15.30 -8.88
C LEU A 9 2.64 14.70 -9.69
N SER A 10 3.51 15.54 -10.25
CA SER A 10 4.82 15.09 -10.73
C SER A 10 5.65 14.51 -9.58
N ASP A 11 6.69 13.74 -9.90
CA ASP A 11 7.58 13.15 -8.88
C ASP A 11 8.22 14.22 -7.99
N GLN A 12 8.64 15.35 -8.57
CA GLN A 12 9.25 16.45 -7.82
C GLN A 12 8.25 17.12 -6.88
N GLU A 13 7.06 17.48 -7.37
CA GLU A 13 5.98 18.08 -6.56
C GLU A 13 5.53 17.12 -5.45
N LYS A 14 5.49 15.82 -5.74
CA LYS A 14 5.14 14.79 -4.76
C LYS A 14 6.18 14.72 -3.65
N LEU A 15 7.46 14.72 -4.00
CA LEU A 15 8.55 14.70 -3.02
C LEU A 15 8.53 15.96 -2.15
N GLU A 16 8.30 17.12 -2.73
CA GLU A 16 8.14 18.38 -2.00
C GLU A 16 6.91 18.36 -1.07
N ALA A 17 5.78 17.82 -1.53
CA ALA A 17 4.59 17.64 -0.70
C ALA A 17 4.86 16.71 0.48
N LEU A 18 5.56 15.58 0.27
CA LEU A 18 5.95 14.67 1.34
C LEU A 18 6.85 15.36 2.37
N ARG A 19 7.91 16.06 1.92
CA ARG A 19 8.82 16.82 2.79
C ARG A 19 8.11 17.89 3.62
N ARG A 20 7.09 18.54 3.04
CA ARG A 20 6.35 19.63 3.71
C ARG A 20 5.32 19.12 4.71
N LEU A 21 4.65 18.01 4.39
CA LEU A 21 3.50 17.51 5.16
C LEU A 21 3.88 16.44 6.18
N ASP A 22 4.94 15.66 5.94
CA ASP A 22 5.53 14.77 6.94
C ASP A 22 6.67 15.49 7.66
N GLN A 23 6.31 16.23 8.71
CA GLN A 23 7.26 17.03 9.49
C GLN A 23 8.02 16.20 10.53
N PHE A 24 7.63 14.94 10.74
CA PHE A 24 8.23 14.09 11.77
C PHE A 24 9.47 13.40 11.24
N ARG A 25 9.49 13.10 9.93
CA ARG A 25 10.55 12.34 9.29
C ARG A 25 10.81 12.91 7.90
N GLN A 26 12.08 13.15 7.60
CA GLN A 26 12.45 13.69 6.30
C GLN A 26 12.36 12.63 5.21
N TRP A 27 11.88 13.05 4.04
CA TRP A 27 11.89 12.29 2.80
C TRP A 27 12.98 12.85 1.88
N HIS A 28 14.01 12.07 1.55
CA HIS A 28 15.02 12.48 0.57
C HIS A 28 14.66 12.00 -0.82
N LEU A 29 14.10 10.79 -0.94
CA LEU A 29 13.70 10.16 -2.20
C LEU A 29 12.29 9.57 -2.12
N LEU A 30 11.60 9.46 -3.26
CA LEU A 30 10.28 8.82 -3.32
C LEU A 30 10.32 7.30 -3.11
N ASP A 31 11.48 6.68 -3.31
CA ASP A 31 11.69 5.24 -3.13
C ASP A 31 11.98 4.85 -1.68
N GLU A 32 12.12 5.83 -0.78
CA GLU A 32 12.21 5.56 0.65
C GLU A 32 10.98 4.80 1.13
N LYS A 33 11.23 3.88 2.07
CA LYS A 33 10.22 3.00 2.63
C LYS A 33 9.83 3.47 4.02
N ARG A 34 8.54 3.40 4.32
CA ARG A 34 7.99 3.56 5.67
C ARG A 34 7.15 2.35 6.02
N TYR A 35 7.15 1.99 7.29
CA TYR A 35 6.28 0.96 7.83
C TYR A 35 5.04 1.61 8.46
N CYS A 36 3.86 1.27 7.96
CA CYS A 36 2.61 1.75 8.53
C CYS A 36 2.22 0.92 9.75
N LEU A 37 2.15 1.54 10.92
CA LEU A 37 1.78 0.86 12.16
C LEU A 37 0.31 0.42 12.20
N VAL A 38 -0.57 1.05 11.40
CA VAL A 38 -2.00 0.75 11.40
C VAL A 38 -2.32 -0.50 10.56
N CYS A 39 -1.82 -0.56 9.31
CA CYS A 39 -2.10 -1.69 8.41
C CYS A 39 -0.96 -2.72 8.32
N GLY A 40 0.19 -2.43 8.92
CA GLY A 40 1.35 -3.33 8.93
C GLY A 40 2.05 -3.47 7.58
N ASN A 41 1.77 -2.59 6.61
CA ASN A 41 2.37 -2.63 5.28
C ASN A 41 3.58 -1.71 5.16
N LEU A 42 4.53 -2.14 4.33
CA LEU A 42 5.62 -1.30 3.85
C LEU A 42 5.11 -0.44 2.69
N ILE A 43 5.26 0.87 2.80
CA ILE A 43 4.79 1.85 1.81
C ILE A 43 5.97 2.69 1.33
N THR A 44 5.93 3.14 0.07
CA THR A 44 6.92 4.10 -0.45
C THR A 44 6.34 5.48 -0.65
N GLY A 45 7.20 6.49 -0.75
CA GLY A 45 6.82 7.86 -1.11
C GLY A 45 6.02 7.89 -2.42
N ARG A 46 6.39 7.06 -3.41
CA ARG A 46 5.62 6.91 -4.67
C ARG A 46 4.20 6.42 -4.46
N GLN A 47 3.96 5.55 -3.49
CA GLN A 47 2.65 4.97 -3.24
C GLN A 47 1.76 5.84 -2.37
N ILE A 48 2.34 6.60 -1.43
CA ILE A 48 1.59 7.48 -0.52
C ILE A 48 0.65 8.37 -1.33
N GLN A 49 -0.60 8.42 -0.88
CA GLN A 49 -1.62 9.22 -1.52
C GLN A 49 -1.53 10.65 -1.00
N VAL A 50 -1.57 11.60 -1.93
CA VAL A 50 -1.70 13.02 -1.62
C VAL A 50 -3.09 13.44 -2.06
N ALA A 51 -3.91 13.85 -1.11
CA ALA A 51 -5.26 14.33 -1.38
C ALA A 51 -5.41 15.76 -0.86
N GLY A 52 -6.25 16.57 -1.48
CA GLY A 52 -6.36 17.98 -1.12
C GLY A 52 -7.68 18.60 -1.51
N GLY A 53 -8.17 19.45 -0.61
CA GLY A 53 -9.27 20.40 -0.78
C GLY A 53 -10.59 19.88 -1.33
N THR A 54 -11.62 19.83 -0.49
CA THR A 54 -13.00 19.96 -0.99
C THR A 54 -13.06 21.27 -1.79
N ARG A 55 -13.07 21.19 -3.13
CA ARG A 55 -12.96 22.32 -4.11
C ARG A 55 -11.55 22.77 -4.53
N GLY A 56 -10.53 21.91 -4.47
CA GLY A 56 -9.23 22.13 -5.14
C GLY A 56 -8.28 23.14 -4.49
N ASN A 57 -8.68 23.81 -3.39
CA ASN A 57 -7.86 24.82 -2.72
C ASN A 57 -7.67 24.61 -1.20
N GLY A 58 -8.22 23.53 -0.65
CA GLY A 58 -8.02 23.18 0.76
C GLY A 58 -6.69 22.49 1.02
N PRO A 59 -6.26 22.39 2.29
CA PRO A 59 -4.94 21.88 2.64
C PRO A 59 -4.73 20.46 2.12
N LEU A 60 -3.54 20.21 1.58
CA LEU A 60 -3.09 18.88 1.20
C LEU A 60 -2.94 17.99 2.45
N ARG A 61 -3.19 16.70 2.27
CA ARG A 61 -3.11 15.66 3.28
C ARG A 61 -2.43 14.44 2.68
N LEU A 62 -1.63 13.77 3.49
CA LEU A 62 -1.03 12.48 3.16
C LEU A 62 -1.89 11.37 3.75
N SER A 63 -2.09 10.28 2.99
CA SER A 63 -2.79 9.09 3.45
C SER A 63 -2.14 7.81 2.95
N CYS A 64 -2.36 6.73 3.71
CA CYS A 64 -1.90 5.39 3.35
C CYS A 64 -2.43 4.97 1.98
N PRO A 65 -1.63 4.29 1.14
CA PRO A 65 -2.15 3.68 -0.09
C PRO A 65 -3.09 2.49 0.15
N THR A 66 -3.04 1.86 1.33
CA THR A 66 -3.85 0.68 1.62
C THR A 66 -5.33 1.05 1.74
N GLU A 67 -6.20 0.31 1.04
CA GLU A 67 -7.65 0.52 1.09
C GLU A 67 -8.15 0.47 2.55
N ARG A 68 -8.98 1.45 2.93
CA ARG A 68 -9.58 1.58 4.27
C ARG A 68 -8.58 1.79 5.41
N CYS A 69 -7.30 2.00 5.11
CA CYS A 69 -6.33 2.42 6.12
C CYS A 69 -6.37 3.95 6.25
N ASN A 70 -6.68 4.42 7.45
CA ASN A 70 -6.75 5.85 7.75
C ASN A 70 -5.45 6.39 8.36
N SER A 71 -4.32 5.68 8.17
CA SER A 71 -3.06 6.11 8.75
C SER A 71 -2.55 7.41 8.13
N ILE A 72 -1.92 8.20 8.99
CA ILE A 72 -1.36 9.53 8.70
C ILE A 72 0.16 9.50 8.98
N PRO A 73 0.92 10.55 8.61
CA PRO A 73 2.39 10.54 8.76
C PRO A 73 2.92 10.16 10.15
N MET A 74 2.19 10.48 11.22
CA MET A 74 2.57 10.07 12.58
C MET A 74 2.66 8.55 12.77
N ASP A 75 1.83 7.79 12.04
CA ASP A 75 1.74 6.33 12.14
C ASP A 75 2.80 5.60 11.28
N TRP A 76 3.64 6.34 10.56
CA TRP A 76 4.60 5.77 9.61
C TRP A 76 6.00 5.86 10.18
N VAL A 77 6.63 4.72 10.45
CA VAL A 77 7.98 4.66 11.03
C VAL A 77 9.02 4.25 9.99
N LEU A 78 10.29 4.51 10.28
CA LEU A 78 11.37 3.89 9.52
C LEU A 78 11.31 2.37 9.77
N PRO A 79 11.29 1.55 8.70
CA PRO A 79 11.32 0.11 8.87
C PRO A 79 12.67 -0.32 9.47
N THR A 80 12.64 -1.28 10.39
CA THR A 80 13.86 -1.94 10.86
C THR A 80 14.31 -3.00 9.87
N ASP A 81 15.57 -3.42 9.95
CA ASP A 81 16.12 -4.50 9.11
C ASP A 81 15.31 -5.80 9.24
N GLU A 82 14.78 -6.08 10.43
CA GLU A 82 13.92 -7.25 10.65
C GLU A 82 12.61 -7.18 9.86
N VAL A 83 11.99 -6.00 9.80
CA VAL A 83 10.76 -5.78 9.03
C VAL A 83 11.05 -5.92 7.54
N LEU A 84 12.15 -5.32 7.06
CA LEU A 84 12.58 -5.44 5.67
C LEU A 84 12.81 -6.91 5.28
N ALA A 85 13.57 -7.65 6.08
CA ALA A 85 13.87 -9.06 5.83
C ALA A 85 12.61 -9.93 5.85
N LYS A 86 11.65 -9.67 6.76
CA LYS A 86 10.37 -10.39 6.79
C LYS A 86 9.56 -10.18 5.51
N VAL A 87 9.43 -8.93 5.07
CA VAL A 87 8.70 -8.58 3.84
C VAL A 87 9.34 -9.25 2.62
N GLU A 88 10.66 -9.27 2.52
CA GLU A 88 11.38 -9.92 1.42
C GLU A 88 11.17 -11.44 1.39
N ARG A 89 11.22 -12.11 2.54
CA ARG A 89 10.95 -13.56 2.62
C ARG A 89 9.54 -13.89 2.18
N LEU A 90 8.54 -13.14 2.64
CA LEU A 90 7.14 -13.34 2.25
C LEU A 90 6.95 -13.13 0.74
N ALA A 91 7.55 -12.09 0.18
CA ALA A 91 7.50 -11.85 -1.27
C ALA A 91 8.16 -13.00 -2.06
N ALA A 92 9.25 -13.59 -1.56
CA ALA A 92 9.89 -14.73 -2.18
C ALA A 92 9.02 -16.00 -2.11
N GLU A 93 8.35 -16.25 -0.98
CA GLU A 93 7.41 -17.34 -0.80
C GLU A 93 6.20 -17.23 -1.74
N GLU A 94 5.63 -16.04 -1.90
CA GLU A 94 4.53 -15.80 -2.84
C GLU A 94 4.93 -16.03 -4.30
N ARG A 95 6.15 -15.61 -4.68
CA ARG A 95 6.70 -15.88 -6.02
C ARG A 95 6.84 -17.38 -6.26
N LYS A 96 7.37 -18.13 -5.28
CA LYS A 96 7.46 -19.59 -5.34
C LYS A 96 6.06 -20.22 -5.46
N ALA A 97 5.12 -19.80 -4.62
CA ALA A 97 3.74 -20.31 -4.63
C ALA A 97 3.01 -20.02 -5.94
N SER A 98 3.27 -18.86 -6.56
CA SER A 98 2.68 -18.49 -7.86
C SER A 98 3.28 -19.28 -9.02
N ALA A 99 4.58 -19.60 -8.97
CA ALA A 99 5.25 -20.46 -9.96
C ALA A 99 4.77 -21.92 -9.91
N LEU A 100 4.30 -22.38 -8.76
CA LEU A 100 3.76 -23.74 -8.55
C LEU A 100 2.29 -23.90 -8.95
N LYS A 101 1.57 -22.83 -9.35
CA LYS A 101 0.18 -22.94 -9.80
C LYS A 101 0.15 -23.52 -11.22
N PRO A 102 -0.40 -24.73 -11.45
CA PRO A 102 -0.52 -25.25 -12.81
C PRO A 102 -1.42 -24.33 -13.63
N ALA A 103 -0.95 -23.93 -14.82
CA ALA A 103 -1.80 -23.29 -15.82
C ALA A 103 -2.95 -24.25 -16.10
N ALA A 104 -4.19 -23.81 -15.92
CA ALA A 104 -5.37 -24.59 -16.24
C ALA A 104 -5.27 -25.05 -17.71
N VAL A 105 -4.93 -26.33 -17.91
CA VAL A 105 -4.97 -26.98 -19.23
C VAL A 105 -6.43 -27.02 -19.64
N THR A 106 -6.77 -26.28 -20.70
CA THR A 106 -8.13 -26.27 -21.25
C THR A 106 -8.27 -27.49 -22.16
N ILE A 107 -8.87 -28.57 -21.67
CA ILE A 107 -9.40 -29.63 -22.54
C ILE A 107 -10.78 -29.15 -23.02
N GLY A 108 -11.00 -29.23 -24.34
CA GLY A 108 -12.01 -28.48 -25.06
C GLY A 108 -13.48 -28.81 -24.79
N ASN A 109 -14.29 -27.93 -25.38
CA ASN A 109 -15.74 -27.94 -25.60
C ASN A 109 -16.68 -27.59 -24.44
N GLY A 110 -17.35 -26.44 -24.58
CA GLY A 110 -18.75 -26.26 -24.21
C GLY A 110 -19.05 -25.16 -23.18
N LYS A 111 -19.17 -23.91 -23.65
CA LYS A 111 -19.90 -22.77 -23.02
C LYS A 111 -19.65 -22.52 -21.52
N THR A 112 -18.84 -21.49 -21.23
CA THR A 112 -18.98 -20.70 -19.99
C THR A 112 -18.98 -19.21 -20.35
N VAL A 113 -20.07 -18.53 -19.99
CA VAL A 113 -20.13 -17.06 -19.97
C VAL A 113 -19.30 -16.62 -18.77
N ARG A 114 -18.12 -16.06 -19.05
CA ARG A 114 -17.20 -15.54 -18.04
C ARG A 114 -17.29 -14.03 -18.09
N THR A 115 -18.01 -13.44 -17.14
CA THR A 115 -17.96 -12.00 -16.90
C THR A 115 -16.62 -11.66 -16.28
N ASP A 116 -15.80 -10.96 -17.04
CA ASP A 116 -14.51 -10.43 -16.63
C ASP A 116 -14.68 -9.43 -15.49
N LYS A 117 -14.30 -9.84 -14.26
CA LYS A 117 -13.84 -8.89 -13.23
C LYS A 117 -12.94 -9.55 -12.19
N ALA A 118 -11.83 -10.10 -12.66
CA ALA A 118 -10.72 -10.49 -11.78
C ALA A 118 -9.66 -9.40 -11.79
N HIS A 119 -9.78 -8.40 -10.91
CA HIS A 119 -8.68 -7.47 -10.64
C HIS A 119 -8.67 -6.88 -9.23
N ASN A 120 -9.26 -7.54 -8.23
CA ASN A 120 -9.30 -7.00 -6.86
C ASN A 120 -9.04 -8.06 -5.76
N ASP A 121 -8.32 -9.15 -6.04
CA ASP A 121 -8.09 -10.23 -5.06
C ASP A 121 -6.61 -10.45 -4.71
N ILE A 122 -5.78 -9.41 -4.80
CA ILE A 122 -4.33 -9.51 -4.51
C ILE A 122 -3.98 -8.87 -3.16
N MET A 123 -4.76 -7.90 -2.65
CA MET A 123 -4.41 -7.19 -1.39
C MET A 123 -5.17 -7.70 -0.15
N SER A 124 -6.23 -8.51 -0.30
CA SER A 124 -7.03 -8.99 0.83
C SER A 124 -6.41 -10.15 1.63
N ARG A 125 -5.30 -10.73 1.16
CA ARG A 125 -4.63 -11.85 1.85
C ARG A 125 -3.50 -11.42 2.79
N LEU A 126 -3.06 -10.17 2.73
CA LEU A 126 -2.12 -9.60 3.71
C LEU A 126 -2.78 -9.39 5.10
N LEU A 127 -4.12 -9.46 5.17
CA LEU A 127 -4.89 -9.32 6.41
C LEU A 127 -4.89 -10.55 7.33
N LYS A 128 -4.03 -11.56 7.09
CA LYS A 128 -3.99 -12.75 7.97
C LYS A 128 -3.10 -12.61 9.21
N PHE A 129 -2.33 -11.53 9.38
CA PHE A 129 -1.41 -11.42 10.53
C PHE A 129 -1.60 -10.21 11.44
N ALA A 130 -2.67 -9.43 11.30
CA ALA A 130 -3.04 -8.41 12.29
C ALA A 130 -3.45 -9.01 13.67
N PHE A 131 -3.51 -10.35 13.81
CA PHE A 131 -3.87 -11.02 15.07
C PHE A 131 -2.70 -11.42 15.97
N ALA A 132 -1.44 -11.07 15.65
CA ALA A 132 -0.28 -11.46 16.47
C ALA A 132 0.29 -10.37 17.41
N PHE A 133 -0.20 -9.12 17.35
CA PHE A 133 0.25 -8.06 18.28
C PHE A 133 -0.85 -7.56 19.23
N LYS A 134 -1.82 -8.43 19.55
CA LYS A 134 -2.64 -8.28 20.76
C LYS A 134 -1.82 -8.69 21.98
N ARG A 135 -0.82 -7.87 22.34
CA ARG A 135 -0.14 -7.85 23.65
C ARG A 135 0.89 -6.73 23.64
N TYR A 136 0.47 -5.53 24.00
CA TYR A 136 1.07 -4.73 25.08
C TYR A 136 0.01 -3.69 25.49
N SER A 137 -0.19 -3.61 26.80
CA SER A 137 -1.30 -3.01 27.55
C SER A 137 -1.63 -1.57 27.21
#